data_AF-A0A9P4Y7H7-F1
#
_entry.id   AF-A0A9P4Y7H7-F1
#
_cell.length_a   1.000
_cell.length_b   1.000
_cell.length_c   1.000
_cell.angle_alpha   90.00
_cell.angle_beta   90.00
_cell.angle_gamma   90.00
#
_symmetry.space_group_name_H-M   'P 1'
#
loop_
_entity.id
_entity.type
_entity.pdbx_description
1 polymer ?
#
loop_
_entity_poly.entity_id
_entity_poly.type
_entity_poly.pdbx_seq_one_letter_code
_entity_poly.pdbx_strand_id
1 'polypeptide(L)'
;MTNTLTAEQKKLARRAATPNLPEPTPTWADIGEDKRKELFQEFLKRLRKTDNNTTTNIIAETSELGYIILQEKIKSMQQRDRRQERKSQGNTQSQQNIIPGSGNTAAPSDND
;
A
#
# COMPACT_ATOMS: atom_id res chain seq x y z
N MET A 1 -21.00 -25.33 10.50
CA MET A 1 -21.43 -24.07 9.87
C MET A 1 -20.17 -23.38 9.38
N THR A 2 -20.04 -23.11 8.07
CA THR A 2 -18.93 -22.32 7.53
C THR A 2 -19.24 -20.84 7.75
N ASN A 3 -18.78 -20.28 8.86
CA ASN A 3 -19.00 -18.87 9.20
C ASN A 3 -18.28 -17.98 8.18
N THR A 4 -19.00 -17.57 7.13
CA THR A 4 -18.45 -16.80 6.01
C THR A 4 -18.94 -15.37 6.11
N LEU A 5 -18.03 -14.39 6.04
CA LEU A 5 -18.37 -12.97 6.06
C LEU A 5 -19.12 -12.55 4.79
N THR A 6 -20.16 -11.74 4.94
CA THR A 6 -20.85 -11.09 3.81
C THR A 6 -19.93 -10.07 3.11
N ALA A 7 -20.30 -9.62 1.92
CA ALA A 7 -19.51 -8.64 1.17
C ALA A 7 -19.33 -7.31 1.94
N GLU A 8 -20.36 -6.85 2.63
CA GLU A 8 -20.31 -5.63 3.45
C GLU A 8 -19.42 -5.80 4.68
N GLN A 9 -19.54 -6.94 5.37
CA GLN A 9 -18.69 -7.28 6.51
C GLN A 9 -17.22 -7.38 6.11
N LYS A 10 -16.92 -7.97 4.95
CA LYS A 10 -15.55 -8.00 4.39
C LYS A 10 -15.02 -6.60 4.11
N LYS A 11 -15.85 -5.72 3.53
CA LYS A 11 -15.47 -4.33 3.25
C LYS A 11 -15.16 -3.56 4.54
N LEU A 12 -15.98 -3.74 5.58
CA LEU A 12 -15.78 -3.12 6.89
C LEU A 12 -14.52 -3.65 7.56
N ALA A 13 -14.32 -4.97 7.58
CA ALA A 13 -13.14 -5.61 8.14
C ALA A 13 -11.84 -5.14 7.45
N ARG A 14 -11.82 -5.03 6.12
CA ARG A 14 -10.67 -4.50 5.37
C ARG A 14 -10.35 -3.04 5.67
N ARG A 15 -11.36 -2.22 6.01
CA ARG A 15 -11.15 -0.83 6.46
C ARG A 15 -10.55 -0.79 7.85
N ALA A 16 -11.05 -1.63 8.77
CA ALA A 16 -10.55 -1.72 10.14
C ALA A 16 -9.15 -2.36 10.24
N ALA A 17 -8.81 -3.26 9.32
CA ALA A 17 -7.48 -3.85 9.19
C ALA A 17 -6.50 -2.80 8.63
N THR A 18 -5.99 -1.94 9.49
CA THR A 18 -4.92 -0.97 9.20
C THR A 18 -3.74 -1.26 10.14
N PRO A 19 -2.99 -2.35 9.93
CA PRO A 19 -1.90 -2.72 10.82
C PRO A 19 -0.85 -1.61 10.85
N ASN A 20 -0.39 -1.24 12.04
CA ASN A 20 0.71 -0.29 12.20
C ASN A 20 2.03 -1.04 11.98
N LEU A 21 2.54 -0.98 10.76
CA LEU A 21 3.78 -1.63 10.35
C LEU A 21 4.81 -0.58 9.93
N PRO A 22 6.11 -0.86 10.13
CA PRO A 22 7.18 0.01 9.63
C PRO A 22 7.20 0.04 8.10
N GLU A 23 7.69 1.14 7.52
CA GLU A 23 8.01 1.24 6.09
C GLU A 23 9.52 0.94 5.89
N PRO A 24 9.92 0.11 4.90
CA PRO A 24 9.08 -0.61 3.95
C PRO A 24 8.26 -1.72 4.62
N THR A 25 7.02 -1.90 4.17
CA THR A 25 6.12 -2.89 4.78
C THR A 25 6.70 -4.31 4.70
N PRO A 26 6.93 -5.02 5.83
CA PRO A 26 7.48 -6.37 5.82
C PRO A 26 6.50 -7.39 5.21
N THR A 27 6.99 -8.54 4.75
CA THR A 27 6.08 -9.60 4.30
C THR A 27 5.38 -10.24 5.50
N TRP A 28 4.24 -10.91 5.26
CA TRP A 28 3.57 -11.66 6.33
C TRP A 28 4.49 -12.71 6.95
N ALA A 29 5.32 -13.37 6.13
CA ALA A 29 6.27 -14.38 6.56
C ALA A 29 7.35 -13.82 7.50
N ASP A 30 7.81 -12.59 7.25
CA ASP A 30 8.85 -11.92 8.06
C ASP A 30 8.32 -11.45 9.43
N ILE A 31 7.00 -11.25 9.55
CA ILE A 31 6.38 -10.88 10.82
C ILE A 31 6.34 -12.14 11.71
N GLY A 32 7.04 -12.11 12.84
CA GLY A 32 7.01 -13.18 13.83
C GLY A 32 5.60 -13.49 14.36
N GLU A 33 5.38 -14.73 14.81
CA GLU A 33 4.06 -15.21 15.24
C GLU A 33 3.44 -14.33 16.35
N ASP A 34 4.23 -13.93 17.34
CA ASP A 34 3.77 -13.07 18.43
C ASP A 34 3.27 -11.72 17.90
N LYS A 35 3.99 -11.14 16.95
CA LYS A 35 3.58 -9.89 16.33
C LYS A 35 2.32 -10.05 15.47
N ARG A 36 2.15 -11.19 14.80
CA ARG A 36 0.90 -11.51 14.08
C ARG A 36 -0.29 -11.58 15.04
N LYS A 37 -0.12 -12.19 16.21
CA LYS A 37 -1.14 -12.24 17.27
C LYS A 37 -1.48 -10.85 17.79
N GLU A 38 -0.49 -10.00 18.05
CA GLU A 38 -0.72 -8.60 18.44
C GLU A 38 -1.52 -7.83 17.38
N LEU A 39 -1.12 -7.92 16.11
CA LEU A 39 -1.83 -7.27 15.00
C LEU A 39 -3.27 -7.77 14.89
N PHE A 40 -3.50 -9.05 15.14
CA PHE A 40 -4.83 -9.63 15.16
C PHE A 40 -5.68 -9.10 16.32
N GLN A 41 -5.11 -8.99 17.53
CA GLN A 41 -5.81 -8.40 18.68
C GLN A 41 -6.11 -6.90 18.46
N GLU A 42 -5.16 -6.14 17.90
CA GLU A 42 -5.41 -4.75 17.53
C GLU A 42 -6.51 -4.64 16.47
N PHE A 43 -6.49 -5.50 15.47
CA PHE A 43 -7.51 -5.55 14.43
C PHE A 43 -8.89 -5.82 15.02
N LEU A 44 -9.04 -6.82 15.88
CA LEU A 44 -10.29 -7.09 16.59
C LEU A 44 -10.74 -5.89 17.42
N LYS A 45 -9.81 -5.26 18.15
CA LYS A 45 -10.11 -4.06 18.96
C LYS A 45 -10.63 -2.90 18.12
N ARG A 46 -10.03 -2.64 16.95
CA ARG A 46 -10.49 -1.59 16.02
C ARG A 46 -11.83 -1.94 15.39
N LEU A 47 -12.01 -3.20 15.01
CA LEU A 47 -13.25 -3.69 14.45
C LEU A 47 -14.41 -3.54 15.43
N ARG A 48 -14.18 -3.87 16.70
CA ARG A 48 -15.16 -3.72 17.80
C ARG A 48 -15.57 -2.27 18.05
N LYS A 49 -14.71 -1.30 17.73
CA LYS A 49 -15.04 0.14 17.79
C LYS A 49 -15.88 0.63 16.60
N THR A 50 -15.86 -0.11 15.49
CA THR A 50 -16.46 0.32 14.22
C THR A 50 -17.74 -0.46 13.89
N ASP A 51 -17.94 -1.63 14.49
CA ASP A 51 -19.04 -2.56 14.21
C ASP A 51 -19.83 -2.94 15.48
N ASN A 52 -21.10 -3.31 15.32
CA ASN A 52 -22.03 -3.73 16.38
C ASN A 52 -21.77 -5.19 16.85
N ASN A 53 -20.51 -5.52 17.14
CA ASN A 53 -20.02 -6.82 17.62
C ASN A 53 -20.18 -8.05 16.68
N THR A 54 -21.17 -8.12 15.78
CA THR A 54 -21.44 -9.31 14.96
C THR A 54 -20.25 -9.73 14.10
N THR A 55 -19.65 -8.80 13.33
CA THR A 55 -18.50 -9.11 12.47
C THR A 55 -17.27 -9.44 13.30
N THR A 56 -17.12 -8.74 14.44
CA THR A 56 -16.00 -8.98 15.36
C THR A 56 -16.08 -10.38 15.99
N ASN A 57 -17.27 -10.84 16.36
CA ASN A 57 -17.48 -12.16 16.93
C ASN A 57 -17.19 -13.27 15.91
N ILE A 58 -17.70 -13.13 14.68
CA ILE A 58 -17.42 -14.10 13.60
C ILE A 58 -15.91 -14.25 13.35
N ILE A 59 -15.19 -13.12 13.32
CA ILE A 59 -13.73 -13.11 13.09
C ILE A 59 -12.97 -13.62 14.32
N ALA A 60 -13.44 -13.33 15.53
CA ALA A 60 -12.83 -13.84 16.76
C ALA A 60 -13.00 -15.36 16.89
N GLU A 61 -14.17 -15.90 16.52
CA GLU A 61 -14.43 -17.34 16.46
C GLU A 61 -13.63 -18.02 15.35
N THR A 62 -13.40 -17.32 14.24
CA THR A 62 -12.69 -17.83 13.07
C THR A 62 -11.40 -17.04 12.82
N SER A 63 -10.41 -17.22 13.71
CA SER A 63 -9.14 -16.46 13.68
C SER A 63 -8.42 -16.48 12.32
N GLU A 64 -8.53 -17.59 11.57
CA GLU A 64 -7.98 -17.73 10.22
C GLU A 64 -8.50 -16.65 9.26
N LEU A 65 -9.80 -16.31 9.31
CA LEU A 65 -10.36 -15.25 8.47
C LEU A 65 -9.73 -13.89 8.76
N GLY A 66 -9.46 -13.61 10.04
CA GLY A 66 -8.79 -12.38 10.42
C GLY A 66 -7.36 -12.30 9.93
N TYR A 67 -6.62 -13.41 10.02
CA TYR A 67 -5.25 -13.49 9.48
C TYR A 67 -5.23 -13.33 7.96
N ILE A 68 -6.18 -13.92 7.23
CA ILE A 68 -6.31 -13.73 5.77
C ILE A 68 -6.52 -12.25 5.44
N ILE A 69 -7.41 -11.56 6.16
CA ILE A 69 -7.68 -10.13 5.95
C ILE A 69 -6.44 -9.27 6.23
N LEU A 70 -5.71 -9.57 7.30
CA LEU A 70 -4.45 -8.88 7.63
C LEU A 70 -3.38 -9.12 6.55
N GLN A 71 -3.24 -10.35 6.08
CA GLN A 71 -2.30 -10.71 5.02
C GLN A 71 -2.62 -10.01 3.70
N GLU A 72 -3.90 -9.95 3.29
CA GLU A 72 -4.35 -9.18 2.12
C GLU A 72 -3.99 -7.69 2.26
N LYS A 73 -4.20 -7.13 3.45
CA LYS A 73 -3.89 -5.72 3.71
C LYS A 73 -2.40 -5.43 3.59
N ILE A 74 -1.55 -6.29 4.16
CA ILE A 74 -0.10 -6.14 4.11
C ILE A 74 0.39 -6.17 2.67
N LYS A 75 -0.11 -7.12 1.86
CA LYS A 75 0.18 -7.14 0.41
C LYS A 75 -0.21 -5.84 -0.29
N SER A 76 -1.37 -5.26 0.08
CA SER A 76 -1.81 -3.98 -0.48
C SER A 76 -0.89 -2.82 -0.07
N MET A 77 -0.38 -2.78 1.15
CA MET A 77 0.59 -1.79 1.62
C MET A 77 1.92 -1.94 0.87
N GLN A 78 2.45 -3.16 0.75
CA GLN A 78 3.67 -3.42 -0.03
C GLN A 78 3.57 -2.98 -1.49
N GLN A 79 2.41 -3.17 -2.13
CA GLN A 79 2.18 -2.67 -3.49
C GLN A 79 2.17 -1.15 -3.57
N ARG A 80 1.62 -0.48 -2.54
CA ARG A 80 1.64 0.98 -2.45
C ARG A 80 3.08 1.49 -2.32
N ASP A 81 3.88 0.88 -1.44
CA ASP A 81 5.27 1.26 -1.20
C ASP A 81 6.10 1.12 -2.50
N ARG A 82 6.00 -0.03 -3.21
CA ARG A 82 6.64 -0.23 -4.52
C ARG A 82 6.22 0.79 -5.58
N ARG A 83 4.95 1.22 -5.57
CA ARG A 83 4.46 2.26 -6.50
C ARG A 83 5.02 3.63 -6.14
N GLN A 84 5.22 3.93 -4.87
CA GLN A 84 5.83 5.20 -4.42
C GLN A 84 7.32 5.23 -4.80
N GLU A 85 8.07 4.17 -4.54
CA GLU A 85 9.48 4.06 -4.94
C GLU A 85 9.69 4.30 -6.45
N ARG A 86 8.86 3.68 -7.29
CA ARG A 86 8.88 3.88 -8.75
C ARG A 86 8.60 5.32 -9.18
N LYS A 87 7.69 6.02 -8.47
CA LYS A 87 7.40 7.44 -8.76
C LYS A 87 8.56 8.33 -8.35
N SER A 88 9.19 8.05 -7.21
CA SER A 88 10.36 8.80 -6.73
C SER A 88 11.58 8.64 -7.65
N GLN A 89 11.76 7.45 -8.26
CA GLN A 89 12.84 7.21 -9.22
C GLN A 89 12.54 7.73 -10.64
N GLY A 90 11.27 7.87 -11.03
CA GLY A 90 10.86 8.34 -12.35
C GLY A 90 11.01 9.86 -12.59
N ASN A 91 11.47 10.63 -11.61
CA ASN A 91 11.53 12.10 -11.68
C ASN A 91 12.96 12.68 -11.83
N THR A 92 13.98 11.84 -12.05
CA THR A 92 15.39 12.29 -12.15
C THR A 92 15.91 12.40 -13.59
N GLN A 93 15.11 12.08 -14.62
CA GLN A 93 15.59 11.98 -16.00
C GLN A 93 15.01 13.01 -17.00
N SER A 94 14.70 14.22 -16.54
CA SER A 94 14.17 15.29 -17.41
C SER A 94 14.80 16.66 -17.13
N GLN A 95 16.13 16.77 -17.03
CA GLN A 95 16.81 18.07 -17.05
C GLN A 95 18.20 18.00 -17.73
N GLN A 96 18.28 17.46 -18.94
CA GLN A 96 19.44 17.69 -19.81
C GLN A 96 19.03 17.63 -21.28
N ASN A 97 18.37 18.68 -21.80
CA ASN A 97 18.45 18.98 -23.23
C ASN A 97 18.00 20.41 -23.55
N ILE A 98 18.82 21.42 -23.22
CA ILE A 98 18.68 22.74 -23.84
C ILE A 98 20.06 23.37 -24.03
N ILE A 99 20.69 23.11 -25.18
CA ILE A 99 21.65 24.03 -25.80
C ILE A 99 21.28 24.11 -27.29
N PRO A 100 20.56 25.15 -27.75
CA PRO A 100 20.46 25.43 -29.18
C PRO A 100 21.75 26.16 -29.59
N GLY A 101 22.67 25.43 -30.21
CA GLY A 101 23.78 26.03 -30.93
C GLY A 101 23.27 26.70 -32.20
N SER A 102 22.82 27.95 -32.09
CA SER A 102 22.68 28.86 -33.24
C SER A 102 24.06 29.18 -33.80
N GLY A 103 24.52 28.36 -34.73
CA GLY A 103 25.66 28.67 -35.59
C GLY A 103 25.20 29.60 -36.71
N ASN A 104 25.53 30.89 -36.58
CA ASN A 104 25.40 31.91 -37.61
C ASN A 104 26.03 31.45 -38.93
N THR A 105 25.23 31.25 -39.97
CA THR A 105 25.72 31.25 -41.35
C THR A 105 25.86 32.71 -41.79
N ALA A 106 27.11 33.18 -41.85
CA ALA A 106 27.47 34.48 -42.39
C ALA A 106 27.12 34.54 -43.88
N ALA A 107 26.31 35.53 -44.28
CA ALA A 107 26.20 35.98 -45.66
C ALA A 107 27.16 37.17 -45.84
N PRO A 108 28.13 37.12 -46.77
CA PRO A 108 28.94 38.29 -47.07
C PRO A 108 28.15 39.27 -47.95
N SER A 109 28.31 40.54 -47.60
CA SER A 109 27.76 41.72 -48.28
C SER A 109 28.79 42.26 -49.29
N ASP A 110 28.28 42.66 -50.46
CA ASP A 110 28.73 43.76 -51.36
C ASP A 110 29.83 43.62 -52.44
N ASN A 111 29.53 44.35 -53.54
CA ASN A 111 30.32 44.85 -54.69
C ASN A 111 30.56 43.85 -55.85
N ASP A 112 30.26 44.13 -57.13
CA ASP A 112 30.28 45.36 -57.95
C ASP A 112 29.23 45.27 -59.09
#